data_AF-X1IIC6-F1
#
_entry.id   AF-X1IIC6-F1
#
_cell.length_a   1.000
_cell.length_b   1.000
_cell.length_c   1.000
_cell.angle_alpha   90.00
_cell.angle_beta   90.00
_cell.angle_gamma   90.00
#
_symmetry.space_group_name_H-M   'P 1'
#
loop_
_entity.id
_entity.type
_entity.pdbx_description
1 polymer ?
#
loop_
_entity_poly.entity_id
_entity_poly.type
_entity_poly.pdbx_seq_one_letter_code
_entity_poly.pdbx_strand_id
1 'polypeptide(L)'
;RQLDRMVKWSAGKVQVQITAAGATVALPAITISKLPDGAVVEEAHLMFKFRMIENKYAGVNKLNGDTVALTSQVFQIQDDGGGAWTDGINLVNDFFTLASEAREGGDVLVGEPNVGVANVVDGNDIYNIRLFLGKADQDFINFDDCQVGLDILYSV
;
A
#
# COMPACT_ATOMS: atom_id res chain seq x y z
N ARG A 1 -26.30 -15.35 -6.10
CA ARG A 1 -25.35 -14.49 -5.36
C ARG A 1 -24.93 -13.40 -6.34
N GLN A 2 -25.35 -12.16 -6.09
CA GLN A 2 -24.88 -11.01 -6.88
C GLN A 2 -23.50 -10.61 -6.35
N LEU A 3 -22.59 -10.24 -7.24
CA LEU A 3 -21.30 -9.69 -6.88
C LEU A 3 -21.34 -8.18 -7.11
N ASP A 4 -21.03 -7.43 -6.08
CA ASP A 4 -21.00 -5.97 -6.08
C ASP A 4 -19.59 -5.49 -5.72
N ARG A 5 -19.23 -4.29 -6.20
CA ARG A 5 -17.89 -3.73 -6.03
C ARG A 5 -17.94 -2.42 -5.27
N MET A 6 -17.01 -2.23 -4.34
CA MET A 6 -16.82 -1.01 -3.58
C MET A 6 -15.35 -0.60 -3.61
N VAL A 7 -15.10 0.69 -3.83
CA VAL A 7 -13.76 1.27 -3.67
C VAL A 7 -13.77 2.25 -2.52
N LYS A 8 -12.78 2.15 -1.64
CA LYS A 8 -12.55 3.08 -0.53
C LYS A 8 -11.15 3.64 -0.60
N TRP A 9 -11.02 4.92 -0.26
CA TRP A 9 -9.75 5.63 -0.20
C TRP A 9 -9.57 6.25 1.19
N SER A 10 -8.34 6.29 1.67
CA SER A 10 -7.95 6.94 2.92
C SER A 10 -7.99 8.47 2.81
N ALA A 11 -7.67 9.17 3.90
CA ALA A 11 -7.24 10.58 3.78
C ALA A 11 -5.94 10.68 2.95
N GLY A 12 -5.71 11.84 2.32
CA GLY A 12 -4.47 12.12 1.60
C GLY A 12 -3.28 12.36 2.53
N LYS A 13 -2.07 12.04 2.07
CA LYS A 13 -0.81 12.28 2.76
C LYS A 13 0.14 13.02 1.83
N VAL A 14 0.68 14.16 2.30
CA VAL A 14 1.52 15.04 1.46
C VAL A 14 2.76 14.33 0.94
N GLN A 15 3.40 13.50 1.77
CA GLN A 15 4.62 12.81 1.38
C GLN A 15 4.80 11.50 2.15
N VAL A 16 5.32 10.48 1.46
CA VAL A 16 5.86 9.25 2.03
C VAL A 16 7.32 9.17 1.63
N GLN A 17 8.22 9.33 2.60
CA GLN A 17 9.65 9.24 2.38
C GLN A 17 10.16 7.85 2.75
N ILE A 18 10.96 7.27 1.86
CA ILE A 18 11.69 6.03 2.06
C ILE A 18 13.18 6.36 2.11
N THR A 19 13.89 5.96 3.16
CA THR A 19 15.32 6.26 3.34
C THR A 19 16.20 5.03 3.13
N ALA A 20 17.51 5.21 2.94
CA ALA A 20 18.47 4.12 2.85
C ALA A 20 18.62 3.29 4.15
N ALA A 21 18.24 3.85 5.31
CA ALA A 21 18.32 3.14 6.58
C ALA A 21 17.33 1.96 6.66
N GLY A 22 16.24 2.02 5.90
CA GLY A 22 15.14 1.06 5.99
C GLY A 22 14.26 1.32 7.20
N ALA A 23 12.96 1.54 6.99
CA ALA A 23 12.02 1.75 8.08
C ALA A 23 10.61 1.29 7.72
N THR A 24 9.81 1.00 8.75
CA THR A 24 8.37 0.84 8.57
C THR A 24 7.70 2.20 8.60
N VAL A 25 6.96 2.55 7.56
CA VAL A 25 6.28 3.84 7.43
C VAL A 25 4.78 3.66 7.57
N ALA A 26 4.18 4.30 8.57
CA ALA A 26 2.74 4.31 8.74
C ALA A 26 2.06 5.17 7.66
N LEU A 27 0.98 4.63 7.11
CA LEU A 27 0.14 5.27 6.09
C LEU A 27 -1.25 5.57 6.69
N PRO A 28 -2.04 6.47 6.07
CA PRO A 28 -3.38 6.76 6.57
C PRO A 28 -4.25 5.49 6.56
N ALA A 29 -5.01 5.28 7.63
CA ALA A 29 -5.95 4.16 7.70
C ALA A 29 -7.12 4.32 6.70
N ILE A 30 -7.77 3.20 6.37
CA ILE A 30 -8.96 3.15 5.53
C ILE A 30 -10.16 2.75 6.38
N THR A 31 -11.27 3.49 6.29
CA THR A 31 -12.52 3.15 7.01
C THR A 31 -13.57 2.63 6.04
N ILE A 32 -14.12 1.46 6.34
CA ILE A 32 -15.26 0.84 5.66
C ILE A 32 -16.47 0.95 6.60
N SER A 33 -17.60 1.48 6.12
CA SER A 33 -18.77 1.74 6.98
C SER A 33 -20.13 1.54 6.29
N LYS A 34 -20.13 1.00 5.07
CA LYS A 34 -21.34 0.88 4.23
C LYS A 34 -21.44 -0.44 3.47
N LEU A 35 -20.76 -1.49 3.93
CA LEU A 35 -21.11 -2.84 3.49
C LEU A 35 -22.51 -3.19 4.02
N PRO A 36 -23.43 -3.72 3.18
CA PRO A 36 -24.75 -4.15 3.62
C PRO A 36 -24.68 -5.22 4.71
N ASP A 37 -25.71 -5.28 5.55
CA ASP A 37 -25.84 -6.35 6.54
C ASP A 37 -25.90 -7.72 5.85
N GLY A 38 -25.11 -8.67 6.36
CA GLY A 38 -24.96 -9.99 5.76
C GLY A 38 -24.05 -10.05 4.52
N ALA A 39 -23.43 -8.93 4.13
CA ALA A 39 -22.44 -8.94 3.08
C ALA A 39 -21.22 -9.80 3.46
N VAL A 40 -20.70 -10.55 2.50
CA VAL A 40 -19.46 -11.31 2.61
C VAL A 40 -18.44 -10.72 1.65
N VAL A 41 -17.27 -10.35 2.18
CA VAL A 41 -16.13 -9.93 1.36
C VAL A 41 -15.55 -11.17 0.68
N GLU A 42 -15.55 -11.15 -0.66
CA GLU A 42 -15.04 -12.23 -1.49
C GLU A 42 -13.59 -11.94 -1.87
N GLU A 43 -13.30 -10.68 -2.21
CA GLU A 43 -11.96 -10.20 -2.47
C GLU A 43 -11.77 -8.79 -1.92
N ALA A 44 -10.56 -8.50 -1.45
CA ALA A 44 -10.12 -7.14 -1.19
C ALA A 44 -8.67 -7.00 -1.64
N HIS A 45 -8.38 -5.97 -2.43
CA HIS A 45 -7.05 -5.69 -2.98
C HIS A 45 -6.58 -4.31 -2.56
N LEU A 46 -5.38 -4.24 -2.00
CA LEU A 46 -4.78 -2.98 -1.54
C LEU A 46 -4.29 -2.15 -2.73
N MET A 47 -4.51 -0.84 -2.66
CA MET A 47 -4.07 0.13 -3.66
C MET A 47 -3.22 1.22 -3.03
N PHE A 48 -2.22 1.69 -3.77
CA PHE A 48 -1.41 2.85 -3.39
C PHE A 48 -1.32 3.81 -4.57
N LYS A 49 -1.78 5.04 -4.38
CA LYS A 49 -1.69 6.13 -5.35
C LYS A 49 -0.65 7.14 -4.89
N PHE A 50 0.13 7.65 -5.81
CA PHE A 50 0.99 8.81 -5.63
C PHE A 50 0.98 9.66 -6.90
N ARG A 51 1.16 10.99 -6.77
CA ARG A 51 1.17 11.88 -7.94
C ARG A 51 2.54 11.92 -8.59
N MET A 52 3.58 12.07 -7.77
CA MET A 52 4.96 12.19 -8.22
C MET A 52 5.86 11.32 -7.36
N ILE A 53 6.95 10.86 -7.95
CA ILE A 53 8.06 10.26 -7.23
C ILE A 53 9.34 11.04 -7.52
N GLU A 54 10.18 11.23 -6.51
CA GLU A 54 11.36 12.09 -6.60
C GLU A 54 12.60 11.41 -6.01
N ASN A 55 13.71 11.53 -6.74
CA ASN A 55 15.05 11.25 -6.27
C ASN A 55 15.84 12.56 -6.22
N LYS A 56 16.36 12.94 -5.04
CA LYS A 56 17.26 14.11 -4.89
C LYS A 56 18.74 13.73 -4.78
N TYR A 57 19.04 12.44 -4.79
CA TYR A 57 20.41 11.96 -4.75
C TYR A 57 21.11 12.25 -6.08
N ALA A 58 22.39 12.64 -6.01
CA ALA A 58 23.26 12.91 -7.16
C ALA A 58 23.76 11.61 -7.81
N GLY A 59 22.82 10.76 -8.20
CA GLY A 59 23.04 9.45 -8.81
C GLY A 59 21.73 8.66 -8.95
N VAL A 60 21.81 7.47 -9.53
CA VAL A 60 20.65 6.58 -9.68
C VAL A 60 20.17 6.11 -8.31
N ASN A 61 18.85 6.11 -8.08
CA ASN A 61 18.23 5.58 -6.87
C ASN A 61 17.02 4.70 -7.23
N LYS A 62 16.66 3.78 -6.34
CA LYS A 62 15.58 2.80 -6.52
C LYS A 62 15.21 2.18 -5.16
N LEU A 63 14.21 1.31 -5.14
CA LEU A 63 13.94 0.49 -3.96
C LEU A 63 14.97 -0.64 -3.81
N ASN A 64 15.41 -0.86 -2.57
CA ASN A 64 16.41 -1.85 -2.16
C ASN A 64 15.77 -3.02 -1.38
N GLY A 65 15.20 -3.99 -2.08
CA GLY A 65 14.57 -5.11 -1.40
C GLY A 65 14.09 -6.18 -2.37
N ASP A 66 14.49 -7.42 -2.12
CA ASP A 66 13.97 -8.60 -2.83
C ASP A 66 12.49 -8.82 -2.52
N THR A 67 11.81 -9.72 -3.23
CA THR A 67 10.42 -10.09 -2.90
C THR A 67 10.39 -11.37 -2.07
N VAL A 68 10.24 -11.20 -0.76
CA VAL A 68 10.02 -12.26 0.21
C VAL A 68 8.86 -11.84 1.11
N ALA A 69 7.77 -12.61 1.08
CA ALA A 69 6.57 -12.31 1.85
C ALA A 69 6.90 -12.02 3.33
N LEU A 70 6.28 -10.99 3.88
CA LEU A 70 6.38 -10.53 5.27
C LEU A 70 7.79 -10.13 5.76
N THR A 71 8.82 -10.22 4.91
CA THR A 71 10.23 -9.96 5.27
C THR A 71 10.94 -9.00 4.33
N SER A 72 10.24 -8.59 3.26
CA SER A 72 10.69 -7.64 2.26
C SER A 72 9.91 -6.33 2.30
N GLN A 73 10.25 -5.43 1.38
CA GLN A 73 9.50 -4.20 1.17
C GLN A 73 8.10 -4.48 0.64
N VAL A 74 7.09 -4.18 1.46
CA VAL A 74 5.72 -4.56 1.14
C VAL A 74 4.73 -3.60 1.81
N PHE A 75 3.69 -3.21 1.09
CA PHE A 75 2.57 -2.55 1.73
C PHE A 75 1.72 -3.60 2.44
N GLN A 76 1.47 -3.38 3.73
CA GLN A 76 0.72 -4.31 4.58
C GLN A 76 -0.53 -3.64 5.14
N ILE A 77 -1.51 -4.48 5.42
CA ILE A 77 -2.78 -4.14 6.03
C ILE A 77 -2.98 -4.96 7.30
N GLN A 78 -3.66 -4.36 8.27
CA GLN A 78 -4.06 -5.00 9.51
C GLN A 78 -5.41 -4.43 9.93
N ASP A 79 -6.26 -5.30 10.44
CA ASP A 79 -7.47 -4.91 11.16
C ASP A 79 -7.11 -4.18 12.48
N ASP A 80 -7.85 -3.13 12.86
CA ASP A 80 -7.52 -2.29 14.01
C ASP A 80 -7.69 -2.99 15.38
N GLY A 81 -8.41 -4.11 15.42
CA GLY A 81 -8.59 -4.97 16.59
C GLY A 81 -7.33 -5.72 17.04
N GLY A 82 -6.18 -5.56 16.37
CA GLY A 82 -4.90 -6.14 16.76
C GLY A 82 -4.51 -7.44 16.04
N GLY A 83 -4.92 -7.61 14.79
CA GLY A 83 -4.65 -8.80 13.96
C GLY A 83 -3.19 -8.96 13.50
N ALA A 84 -2.89 -9.98 12.69
CA ALA A 84 -1.58 -10.07 12.03
C ALA A 84 -1.49 -9.11 10.84
N TRP A 85 -0.32 -8.52 10.60
CA TRP A 85 -0.07 -7.78 9.38
C TRP A 85 -0.05 -8.74 8.19
N THR A 86 -0.78 -8.40 7.14
CA THR A 86 -0.86 -9.19 5.90
C THR A 86 -0.36 -8.36 4.74
N ASP A 87 0.39 -9.01 3.85
CA ASP A 87 0.93 -8.39 2.63
C ASP A 87 -0.21 -8.06 1.65
N GLY A 88 -0.25 -6.81 1.21
CA GLY A 88 -1.23 -6.29 0.27
C GLY A 88 -0.62 -5.86 -1.06
N ILE A 89 0.59 -5.27 -1.09
CA ILE A 89 1.28 -4.92 -2.35
C ILE A 89 2.77 -5.25 -2.20
N ASN A 90 3.22 -6.27 -2.91
CA ASN A 90 4.62 -6.68 -2.95
C ASN A 90 5.43 -5.74 -3.85
N LEU A 91 6.56 -5.26 -3.36
CA LEU A 91 7.52 -4.48 -4.15
C LEU A 91 8.72 -5.38 -4.46
N VAL A 92 9.16 -5.36 -5.71
CA VAL A 92 10.37 -6.08 -6.14
C VAL A 92 11.56 -5.15 -6.09
N ASN A 93 12.76 -5.74 -6.09
CA ASN A 93 14.00 -4.98 -6.11
C ASN A 93 14.05 -4.12 -7.38
N ASP A 94 14.69 -2.96 -7.28
CA ASP A 94 14.85 -1.99 -8.37
C ASP A 94 13.55 -1.29 -8.85
N PHE A 95 12.42 -1.50 -8.17
CA PHE A 95 11.22 -0.69 -8.44
C PHE A 95 11.52 0.81 -8.28
N PHE A 96 10.87 1.60 -9.14
CA PHE A 96 11.07 3.05 -9.21
C PHE A 96 12.54 3.46 -9.39
N THR A 97 13.24 2.81 -10.33
CA THR A 97 14.56 3.27 -10.73
C THR A 97 14.48 4.67 -11.34
N LEU A 98 15.09 5.63 -10.66
CA LEU A 98 15.10 7.05 -11.00
C LEU A 98 16.50 7.51 -11.31
N ALA A 99 16.64 8.36 -12.32
CA ALA A 99 17.90 9.04 -12.62
C ALA A 99 18.29 10.03 -11.51
N SER A 100 19.52 10.55 -11.60
CA SER A 100 20.02 11.60 -10.71
C SER A 100 19.08 12.80 -10.72
N GLU A 101 18.69 13.25 -9.53
CA GLU A 101 17.89 14.48 -9.35
C GLU A 101 16.59 14.51 -10.19
N ALA A 102 16.01 13.33 -10.43
CA ALA A 102 14.84 13.16 -11.27
C ALA A 102 13.52 13.21 -10.49
N ARG A 103 12.47 13.65 -11.17
CA ARG A 103 11.09 13.63 -10.68
C ARG A 103 10.16 13.14 -11.77
N GLU A 104 9.42 12.08 -11.50
CA GLU A 104 8.58 11.39 -12.48
C GLU A 104 7.12 11.32 -12.01
N GLY A 105 6.19 11.29 -12.96
CA GLY A 105 4.77 11.11 -12.69
C GLY A 105 4.47 9.70 -12.18
N GLY A 106 3.60 9.62 -11.17
CA GLY A 106 3.13 8.38 -10.57
C GLY A 106 1.75 7.96 -11.05
N ASP A 107 1.36 6.74 -10.68
CA ASP A 107 -0.01 6.24 -10.85
C ASP A 107 -0.42 5.36 -9.65
N VAL A 108 -1.50 4.61 -9.79
CA VAL A 108 -2.00 3.65 -8.82
C VAL A 108 -1.29 2.32 -8.99
N LEU A 109 -0.69 1.83 -7.90
CA LEU A 109 -0.30 0.43 -7.73
C LEU A 109 -1.49 -0.33 -7.18
N VAL A 110 -1.77 -1.50 -7.75
CA VAL A 110 -2.78 -2.44 -7.26
C VAL A 110 -2.08 -3.73 -6.91
N GLY A 111 -2.29 -4.20 -5.69
CA GLY A 111 -1.78 -5.47 -5.21
C GLY A 111 -2.51 -6.66 -5.84
N GLU A 112 -1.77 -7.74 -6.09
CA GLU A 112 -2.36 -9.04 -6.41
C GLU A 112 -2.86 -9.81 -5.16
N PRO A 113 -2.21 -9.70 -3.98
CA PRO A 113 -2.69 -10.40 -2.79
C PRO A 113 -4.11 -10.01 -2.39
N ASN A 114 -4.97 -11.02 -2.29
CA ASN A 114 -6.33 -10.88 -1.79
C ASN A 114 -6.32 -10.88 -0.25
N VAL A 115 -6.41 -9.68 0.34
CA VAL A 115 -6.44 -9.47 1.79
C VAL A 115 -7.81 -9.71 2.41
N GLY A 116 -8.85 -9.93 1.59
CA GLY A 116 -10.19 -10.32 2.01
C GLY A 116 -10.27 -11.82 2.38
N VAL A 117 -9.68 -12.69 1.55
CA VAL A 117 -9.62 -14.15 1.83
C VAL A 117 -8.72 -14.47 3.03
N ALA A 118 -7.79 -13.58 3.36
CA ALA A 118 -6.99 -13.66 4.57
C ALA A 118 -7.78 -13.30 5.85
N ASN A 119 -9.08 -12.99 5.76
CA ASN A 119 -9.92 -12.46 6.83
C ASN A 119 -9.35 -11.20 7.50
N VAL A 120 -8.54 -10.42 6.78
CA VAL A 120 -8.09 -9.13 7.29
C VAL A 120 -9.11 -8.07 6.98
N VAL A 121 -9.67 -8.05 5.77
CA VAL A 121 -10.77 -7.16 5.40
C VAL A 121 -12.04 -7.99 5.30
N ASP A 122 -12.82 -8.03 6.37
CA ASP A 122 -13.99 -8.90 6.52
C ASP A 122 -15.30 -8.13 6.72
N GLY A 123 -15.25 -6.80 6.85
CA GLY A 123 -16.46 -6.03 7.14
C GLY A 123 -16.28 -4.52 7.22
N ASN A 124 -17.23 -3.91 7.92
CA ASN A 124 -17.18 -2.48 8.22
C ASN A 124 -16.24 -2.25 9.41
N ASP A 125 -15.02 -1.81 9.14
CA ASP A 125 -14.05 -1.45 10.18
C ASP A 125 -13.04 -0.38 9.73
N ILE A 126 -12.07 -0.08 10.59
CA ILE A 126 -10.87 0.70 10.29
C ILE A 126 -9.70 -0.28 10.04
N TYR A 127 -9.03 -0.10 8.91
CA TYR A 127 -7.88 -0.90 8.51
C TYR A 127 -6.62 -0.06 8.49
N ASN A 128 -5.62 -0.48 9.27
CA ASN A 128 -4.33 0.16 9.39
C ASN A 128 -3.41 -0.27 8.25
N ILE A 129 -2.68 0.69 7.67
CA ILE A 129 -1.83 0.46 6.50
C ILE A 129 -0.41 0.93 6.80
N ARG A 130 0.59 0.17 6.33
CA ARG A 130 2.00 0.55 6.43
C ARG A 130 2.78 0.12 5.20
N LEU A 131 3.88 0.80 4.92
CA LEU A 131 4.96 0.26 4.11
C LEU A 131 5.98 -0.38 5.06
N PHE A 132 6.06 -1.70 5.06
CA PHE A 132 6.98 -2.46 5.87
C PHE A 132 8.37 -2.47 5.24
N LEU A 133 9.40 -2.22 6.07
CA LEU A 133 10.82 -2.22 5.68
C LEU A 133 11.17 -1.39 4.45
N GLY A 134 10.39 -0.35 4.12
CA GLY A 134 10.66 0.54 3.00
C GLY A 134 12.10 1.06 3.04
N LYS A 135 12.87 0.80 1.99
CA LYS A 135 14.29 1.11 1.91
C LYS A 135 14.70 1.56 0.51
N ALA A 136 15.37 2.69 0.43
CA ALA A 136 15.97 3.16 -0.82
C ALA A 136 17.39 2.61 -0.97
N ASP A 137 17.87 2.48 -2.20
CA ASP A 137 19.25 2.06 -2.49
C ASP A 137 20.26 3.12 -2.07
N GLN A 138 19.86 4.38 -2.21
CA GLN A 138 20.62 5.56 -1.84
C GLN A 138 19.79 6.43 -0.89
N ASP A 139 20.29 7.61 -0.53
CA ASP A 139 19.75 8.57 0.45
C ASP A 139 18.24 8.42 0.77
N PHE A 140 17.37 8.85 -0.14
CA PHE A 140 15.92 8.69 -0.01
C PHE A 140 15.18 8.79 -1.35
N ILE A 141 13.97 8.23 -1.38
CA ILE A 141 12.95 8.42 -2.41
C ILE A 141 11.72 9.02 -1.75
N ASN A 142 11.13 10.04 -2.36
CA ASN A 142 9.87 10.63 -1.91
C ASN A 142 8.73 10.27 -2.86
N PHE A 143 7.64 9.74 -2.32
CA PHE A 143 6.35 9.73 -3.00
C PHE A 143 5.57 10.95 -2.52
N ASP A 144 5.09 11.78 -3.44
CA ASP A 144 4.33 12.98 -3.14
C ASP A 144 2.83 12.77 -3.43
N ASP A 145 2.00 13.38 -2.59
CA ASP A 145 0.54 13.38 -2.68
C ASP A 145 -0.03 11.96 -2.79
N CYS A 146 0.18 11.24 -1.70
CA CYS A 146 -0.13 9.83 -1.56
C CYS A 146 -1.54 9.59 -1.02
N GLN A 147 -2.13 8.47 -1.40
CA GLN A 147 -3.36 7.95 -0.83
C GLN A 147 -3.34 6.42 -0.92
N VAL A 148 -3.88 5.74 0.10
CA VAL A 148 -4.09 4.29 0.04
C VAL A 148 -5.56 3.99 -0.17
N GLY A 149 -5.87 2.88 -0.84
CA GLY A 149 -7.24 2.48 -1.11
C GLY A 149 -7.44 0.98 -1.05
N LEU A 150 -8.69 0.56 -0.96
CA LEU A 150 -9.11 -0.83 -1.03
C LEU A 150 -10.15 -0.97 -2.12
N ASP A 151 -9.92 -1.94 -3.00
CA ASP A 151 -10.88 -2.40 -3.98
C ASP A 151 -11.51 -3.70 -3.48
N ILE A 152 -12.82 -3.69 -3.26
CA ILE A 152 -13.52 -4.72 -2.52
C ILE A 152 -14.60 -5.31 -3.41
N LEU A 153 -14.56 -6.62 -3.61
CA LEU A 153 -15.62 -7.42 -4.19
C LEU A 153 -16.37 -8.10 -3.05
N TYR A 154 -17.67 -7.89 -2.99
CA TYR A 154 -18.52 -8.48 -1.96
C TYR A 154 -19.80 -9.03 -2.57
N SER A 155 -20.49 -9.84 -1.78
CA SER A 155 -21.78 -10.41 -2.15
C SER A 155 -22.80 -10.24 -1.05
N VAL A 156 -24.08 -10.27 -1.41
CA VAL A 156 -25.22 -10.34 -0.49
C VAL A 156 -26.11 -11.53 -0.84
#